data_AF-A0A534Z3F5-F1
#
_entry.id   AF-A0A534Z3F5-F1
#
_cell.length_a   1.000
_cell.length_b   1.000
_cell.length_c   1.000
_cell.angle_alpha   90.00
_cell.angle_beta   90.00
_cell.angle_gamma   90.00
#
_symmetry.space_group_name_H-M   'P 1'
#
loop_
_entity.id
_entity.type
_entity.pdbx_description
1 polymer ?
#
loop_
_entity_poly.entity_id
_entity_poly.type
_entity_poly.pdbx_seq_one_letter_code
_entity_poly.pdbx_strand_id
1 'polypeptide(L)'
;MSKTIDLELTRAEVEVLELEARLRVVPMNDLQLSDALKTALAAKKERLAKLRTLHAAAAKGRAAATDGDGDKVNPILAGRRPPLKRTVPQRPQPKGK
;
A
#
# COMPACT_ATOMS: atom_id res chain seq x y z
N MET A 1 -16.91 -0.22 -5.02
CA MET A 1 -17.01 0.53 -3.75
C MET A 1 -15.87 0.21 -2.78
N SER A 2 -15.50 -1.05 -2.55
CA SER A 2 -14.32 -1.37 -1.70
C SER A 2 -13.00 -0.87 -2.30
N LYS A 3 -12.71 -1.25 -3.55
CA LYS A 3 -11.47 -0.86 -4.26
C LYS A 3 -11.26 0.66 -4.36
N THR A 4 -12.34 1.43 -4.43
CA THR A 4 -12.29 2.90 -4.49
C THR A 4 -11.90 3.49 -3.14
N ILE A 5 -12.39 2.93 -2.03
CA ILE A 5 -12.02 3.34 -0.67
C ILE A 5 -10.55 3.00 -0.40
N ASP A 6 -10.06 1.85 -0.87
CA ASP A 6 -8.67 1.43 -0.70
C ASP A 6 -7.70 2.41 -1.40
N LEU A 7 -8.00 2.81 -2.65
CA LEU A 7 -7.19 3.78 -3.40
C LEU A 7 -7.21 5.17 -2.76
N GLU A 8 -8.37 5.62 -2.28
CA GLU A 8 -8.49 6.90 -1.58
C GLU A 8 -7.72 6.92 -0.25
N LEU A 9 -7.74 5.80 0.47
CA LEU A 9 -6.97 5.64 1.71
C LEU A 9 -5.46 5.70 1.43
N THR A 10 -4.97 4.96 0.43
CA THR A 10 -3.56 5.00 0.04
C THR A 10 -3.14 6.39 -0.44
N ARG A 11 -3.98 7.07 -1.24
CA ARG A 11 -3.70 8.43 -1.69
C ARG A 11 -3.61 9.41 -0.51
N ALA A 12 -4.53 9.30 0.45
CA ALA A 12 -4.51 10.14 1.65
C ALA A 12 -3.25 9.91 2.51
N GLU A 13 -2.78 8.66 2.61
CA GLU A 13 -1.54 8.31 3.32
C GLU A 13 -0.31 8.95 2.67
N VAL A 14 -0.21 8.88 1.35
CA VAL A 14 0.88 9.52 0.59
C VAL A 14 0.86 11.04 0.78
N GLU A 15 -0.31 11.68 0.69
CA GLU A 15 -0.44 13.14 0.88
C GLU A 15 0.03 13.60 2.29
N VAL A 16 -0.20 12.80 3.33
CA VAL A 16 0.30 13.09 4.69
C VAL A 16 1.82 12.96 4.77
N LEU A 17 2.39 11.91 4.17
CA LEU A 17 3.84 11.70 4.14
C LEU A 17 4.57 12.82 3.39
N GLU A 18 4.01 13.30 2.29
CA GLU A 18 4.56 14.42 1.53
C GLU A 18 4.57 15.72 2.35
N LEU A 19 3.50 16.00 3.10
CA LEU A 19 3.43 17.17 3.97
C LEU A 19 4.41 17.07 5.14
N GLU A 20 4.58 15.88 5.73
CA GLU A 20 5.58 15.62 6.78
C GLU A 20 7.01 15.80 6.25
N ALA A 21 7.28 15.31 5.04
CA ALA A 21 8.58 15.49 4.39
C ALA A 21 8.85 16.98 4.10
N ARG A 22 7.86 17.71 3.57
CA ARG A 22 7.96 19.16 3.37
C ARG A 22 8.27 19.88 4.67
N LEU A 23 7.57 19.57 5.76
CA LEU A 23 7.80 20.21 7.06
C LEU A 23 9.24 20.03 7.57
N ARG A 24 9.90 18.90 7.27
CA ARG A 24 11.30 18.65 7.65
C ARG A 24 12.30 19.52 6.89
N VAL A 25 11.97 19.94 5.68
CA VAL A 25 12.84 20.76 4.83
C VAL A 25 12.42 22.23 4.79
N VAL A 26 11.39 22.61 5.55
CA VAL A 26 10.95 24.02 5.66
C VAL A 26 12.09 24.83 6.27
N PRO A 27 12.48 25.95 5.63
CA PRO A 27 13.47 26.85 6.20
C PRO A 27 12.95 27.42 7.52
N MET A 28 13.81 27.44 8.55
CA MET A 28 13.46 27.84 9.91
C MET A 28 12.92 29.28 10.03
N ASN A 29 13.20 30.12 9.03
CA ASN A 29 12.77 31.52 9.00
C ASN A 29 11.31 31.69 8.55
N ASP A 30 10.71 30.70 7.88
CA ASP A 30 9.36 30.80 7.34
C ASP A 30 8.34 30.16 8.28
N LEU A 31 8.00 30.90 9.34
CA LEU A 31 7.05 30.46 10.35
C LEU A 31 5.63 30.29 9.76
N GLN A 32 5.22 31.19 8.86
CA GLN A 32 3.90 31.15 8.22
C GLN A 32 3.73 29.89 7.37
N LEU A 33 4.75 29.52 6.58
CA LEU A 33 4.74 28.28 5.83
C LEU A 33 4.74 27.07 6.76
N SER A 34 5.52 27.10 7.85
CA SER A 34 5.55 26.00 8.82
C SER A 34 4.19 25.77 9.48
N ASP A 35 3.48 26.85 9.84
CA ASP A 35 2.19 26.77 10.53
C ASP A 35 1.06 26.42 9.56
N ALA A 36 1.11 26.93 8.33
CA ALA A 36 0.21 26.51 7.27
C ALA A 36 0.35 25.00 6.98
N LEU A 37 1.59 24.49 6.91
CA LEU A 37 1.84 23.06 6.68
C LEU A 37 1.41 22.18 7.86
N LYS A 38 1.66 22.60 9.11
CA LYS A 38 1.14 21.91 10.31
C LYS A 38 -0.39 21.85 10.32
N THR A 39 -1.04 22.96 9.99
CA THR A 39 -2.51 23.05 9.94
C THR A 39 -3.09 22.15 8.84
N ALA A 40 -2.49 22.19 7.64
CA ALA A 40 -2.88 21.30 6.54
C ALA A 40 -2.66 19.82 6.90
N LEU A 41 -1.55 19.49 7.56
CA LEU A 41 -1.22 18.15 8.03
C LEU A 41 -2.26 17.66 9.05
N ALA A 42 -2.66 18.50 10.01
CA ALA A 42 -3.68 18.15 10.99
C ALA A 42 -5.03 17.82 10.33
N ALA A 43 -5.49 18.67 9.41
CA ALA A 43 -6.74 18.43 8.66
C ALA A 43 -6.68 17.14 7.82
N LYS A 44 -5.52 16.85 7.20
CA LYS A 44 -5.33 15.62 6.41
C LYS A 44 -5.30 14.37 7.29
N LYS A 45 -4.68 14.42 8.47
CA LYS A 45 -4.71 13.33 9.45
C LYS A 45 -6.12 13.03 9.95
N GLU A 46 -6.94 14.06 10.18
CA GLU A 46 -8.34 13.88 10.55
C GLU A 46 -9.14 13.18 9.43
N ARG A 47 -8.98 13.61 8.17
CA ARG A 47 -9.61 12.96 7.02
C ARG A 47 -9.16 11.50 6.87
N LEU A 48 -7.88 11.24 7.06
CA LEU A 48 -7.29 9.91 6.96
C LEU A 48 -7.83 8.98 8.06
N ALA A 49 -7.99 9.48 9.29
CA ALA A 49 -8.63 8.73 10.37
C ALA A 49 -10.07 8.34 10.00
N LYS A 50 -10.86 9.26 9.41
CA LYS A 50 -12.21 8.96 8.91
C LYS A 50 -12.21 7.92 7.78
N LEU A 51 -11.25 7.98 6.87
CA LEU A 51 -11.12 6.95 5.81
C LEU A 51 -10.73 5.59 6.38
N ARG A 52 -9.87 5.53 7.39
CA ARG A 52 -9.49 4.29 8.08
C ARG A 52 -10.69 3.65 8.79
N THR A 53 -11.54 4.44 9.45
CA THR A 53 -12.74 3.90 10.11
C THR A 53 -13.75 3.39 9.09
N LEU A 54 -13.96 4.10 7.98
CA LEU A 54 -14.82 3.65 6.88
C LEU A 54 -14.29 2.37 6.24
N HIS A 55 -12.98 2.29 6.01
CA HIS A 55 -12.34 1.07 5.49
C HIS A 55 -12.49 -0.12 6.44
N ALA A 56 -12.28 0.09 7.75
CA ALA A 56 -12.49 -0.95 8.76
C ALA A 56 -13.95 -1.41 8.85
N ALA A 57 -14.91 -0.49 8.77
CA ALA A 57 -16.34 -0.81 8.72
C ALA A 57 -16.70 -1.60 7.45
N ALA A 58 -16.14 -1.22 6.29
CA ALA A 58 -16.32 -1.93 5.02
C ALA A 58 -15.60 -3.31 4.99
N ALA A 59 -14.57 -3.50 5.81
CA ALA A 59 -13.93 -4.80 6.00
C ALA A 59 -14.76 -5.72 6.92
N LYS A 60 -15.38 -5.17 7.97
CA LYS A 60 -16.25 -5.94 8.89
C LYS A 60 -17.51 -6.46 8.20
N GLY A 61 -18.08 -5.71 7.26
CA GLY A 61 -19.20 -6.19 6.42
C GLY A 61 -18.81 -7.32 5.45
N ARG A 62 -17.52 -7.46 5.09
CA ARG A 62 -17.01 -8.61 4.33
C ARG A 62 -16.79 -9.83 5.21
N ALA A 63 -16.37 -9.64 6.47
CA ALA A 63 -16.18 -10.74 7.42
C ALA A 63 -17.51 -11.41 7.82
N ALA A 64 -18.60 -10.65 8.00
CA ALA A 64 -19.92 -11.17 8.33
C ALA A 64 -20.62 -11.91 7.15
N ALA A 65 -20.09 -11.81 5.93
CA ALA A 65 -20.55 -12.62 4.78
C ALA A 65 -19.78 -13.95 4.65
N THR A 66 -18.85 -14.22 5.57
CA THR A 66 -18.04 -15.45 5.65
C THR A 66 -18.21 -16.17 6.99
N ASP A 67 -19.35 -16.01 7.66
CA ASP A 67 -19.78 -16.94 8.70
C ASP A 67 -20.36 -18.20 8.04
N GLY A 68 -19.49 -18.97 7.40
CA GLY A 68 -19.89 -20.14 6.65
C GLY A 68 -18.78 -20.82 5.84
N ASP A 69 -17.53 -20.83 6.31
CA ASP A 69 -16.68 -22.01 6.14
C ASP A 69 -15.49 -21.89 7.09
N GLY A 70 -15.44 -22.79 8.07
CA GLY A 70 -14.30 -22.91 8.94
C GLY A 70 -13.16 -23.56 8.18
N ASP A 71 -12.15 -22.79 7.79
CA ASP A 71 -10.84 -23.38 7.62
C ASP A 71 -9.72 -22.49 8.15
N LYS A 72 -8.87 -23.14 8.92
CA LYS A 72 -7.82 -22.55 9.74
C LYS A 72 -6.60 -22.33 8.86
N VAL A 73 -6.14 -21.08 8.78
CA VAL A 73 -4.73 -20.65 8.75
C VAL A 73 -3.82 -21.22 7.64
N ASN A 74 -3.27 -20.34 6.78
CA ASN A 74 -1.81 -20.20 6.55
C ASN A 74 -1.46 -19.03 5.59
N PRO A 75 -0.85 -17.93 6.05
CA PRO A 75 -0.46 -16.81 5.20
C PRO A 75 0.94 -16.98 4.56
N ILE A 76 1.30 -18.19 4.11
CA ILE A 76 2.64 -18.50 3.55
C ILE A 76 2.55 -19.16 2.17
N LEU A 77 1.72 -18.65 1.25
CA LEU A 77 1.69 -19.17 -0.12
C LEU A 77 1.62 -18.10 -1.23
N ALA A 78 1.87 -16.83 -0.92
CA ALA A 78 1.96 -15.76 -1.94
C ALA A 78 3.34 -15.65 -2.61
N GLY A 79 4.05 -16.77 -2.84
CA GLY A 79 5.48 -16.71 -3.19
C GLY A 79 6.10 -17.88 -3.95
N ARG A 80 5.34 -18.67 -4.72
CA ARG A 80 5.95 -19.65 -5.65
C ARG A 80 5.48 -19.41 -7.08
N ARG A 81 6.12 -18.47 -7.77
CA ARG A 81 6.15 -18.47 -9.23
C ARG A 81 6.87 -19.75 -9.67
N PRO A 82 6.32 -20.57 -10.58
CA PRO A 82 7.06 -21.69 -11.15
C PRO A 82 8.35 -21.17 -11.78
N PRO A 83 9.52 -21.79 -11.57
CA PRO A 83 10.74 -21.37 -12.24
C PRO A 83 10.54 -21.53 -13.75
N LEU A 84 10.73 -20.42 -14.47
CA LEU A 84 10.69 -20.39 -15.93
C LEU A 84 11.75 -21.37 -16.43
N LYS A 85 11.33 -22.50 -17.02
CA LYS A 85 12.26 -23.46 -17.61
C LYS A 85 13.01 -22.76 -18.73
N ARG A 86 14.23 -22.31 -18.44
CA ARG A 86 15.18 -21.82 -19.44
C ARG A 86 15.69 -23.04 -20.21
N THR A 87 14.97 -23.43 -21.25
CA THR A 87 15.52 -24.33 -22.26
C THR A 87 16.56 -23.52 -23.04
N VAL A 88 17.81 -23.53 -22.58
CA VAL A 88 18.93 -23.05 -23.39
C VAL A 88 19.14 -24.11 -24.48
N PRO A 89 19.07 -23.76 -25.78
CA PRO A 89 19.45 -24.71 -26.82
C PRO A 89 20.92 -25.04 -26.64
N GLN A 90 21.24 -26.30 -26.30
CA GLN A 90 22.62 -26.76 -26.28
C GLN A 90 23.13 -26.74 -27.73
N ARG A 91 24.18 -25.95 -27.97
CA ARG A 91 24.89 -25.95 -29.26
C ARG A 91 25.49 -27.35 -29.47
N PRO A 92 25.18 -28.07 -30.57
CA PRO A 92 25.82 -29.35 -30.84
C PRO A 92 27.32 -29.13 -31.08
N GLN A 93 28.14 -29.93 -30.39
CA GLN A 93 29.60 -29.94 -30.56
C GLN A 93 29.94 -30.56 -31.92
N PRO A 94 30.87 -29.98 -32.71
CA PRO A 94 31.32 -30.61 -33.93
C PRO A 94 32.12 -31.87 -33.62
N LYS A 95 31.77 -33.00 -34.24
CA LYS A 95 32.63 -34.20 -34.25
C LYS A 95 33.88 -33.87 -35.07
N GLY A 96 35.02 -33.80 -34.38
CA GLY A 96 36.34 -33.80 -35.02
C GLY A 96 36.59 -35.13 -35.74
N LYS A 97 37.40 -35.06 -36.80
CA LYS A 97 37.78 -36.14 -37.72
C LYS A 97 38.25 -37.42 -37.04
#